data_AF-A0A968D422-F1
#
_entry.id   AF-A0A968D422-F1
#
_cell.length_a   1.000
_cell.length_b   1.000
_cell.length_c   1.000
_cell.angle_alpha   90.00
_cell.angle_beta   90.00
_cell.angle_gamma   90.00
#
_symmetry.space_group_name_H-M   'P 1'
#
loop_
_entity.id
_entity.type
_entity.pdbx_description
1 polymer ?
#
loop_
_entity_poly.entity_id
_entity_poly.type
_entity_poly.pdbx_seq_one_letter_code
_entity_poly.pdbx_strand_id
1 'polypeptide(L)' 'YGKESQIWIQAYKIAAGREEEIKEAVAVAYAEGVRNFAAWSYFGTSYMSYIWSDNPQRVWDVLGEVYRELLRGSWE' A
#
# COMPACT_ATOMS: atom_id res chain seq x y z
N TYR A 1 2.81 -0.12 -26.78
CA TYR A 1 1.54 0.58 -26.54
C TYR A 1 1.65 1.85 -25.67
N GLY A 2 2.84 2.32 -25.24
CA GLY A 2 3.00 3.63 -24.57
C GLY A 2 2.15 3.81 -23.31
N LYS A 3 1.93 2.74 -22.55
CA LYS A 3 1.11 2.76 -21.32
C LYS A 3 1.98 3.15 -20.12
N GLU A 4 1.37 3.85 -19.17
CA GLU A 4 1.97 4.12 -17.86
C GLU A 4 2.09 2.83 -17.04
N SER A 5 3.18 2.71 -16.29
CA SER A 5 3.38 1.61 -15.34
C SER A 5 2.41 1.74 -14.15
N GLN A 6 1.79 0.63 -13.77
CA GLN A 6 0.91 0.53 -12.61
C GLN A 6 1.33 -0.65 -11.73
N ILE A 7 1.17 -0.51 -10.41
CA ILE A 7 1.36 -1.61 -9.47
C ILE A 7 0.25 -1.68 -8.42
N TRP A 8 -0.04 -2.90 -7.97
CA TRP A 8 -0.89 -3.17 -6.82
C TRP A 8 -0.03 -3.46 -5.60
N ILE A 9 -0.17 -2.64 -4.56
CA ILE A 9 0.48 -2.80 -3.26
C ILE A 9 -0.33 -3.77 -2.40
N GLN A 10 0.35 -4.75 -1.83
CA GLN A 10 -0.24 -5.69 -0.89
C GLN A 10 -0.54 -4.98 0.44
N ALA A 11 -1.79 -5.03 0.86
CA ALA A 11 -2.31 -4.48 2.11
C ALA A 11 -3.15 -5.51 2.89
N TYR A 12 -3.01 -6.79 2.56
CA TYR A 12 -3.66 -7.91 3.26
C TYR A 12 -2.59 -8.89 3.75
N LYS A 13 -2.93 -9.73 4.74
CA LYS A 13 -2.01 -10.69 5.36
C LYS A 13 -0.71 -10.04 5.87
N ILE A 14 -0.84 -8.81 6.36
CA ILE A 14 0.26 -8.09 7.01
C ILE A 14 0.26 -8.48 8.48
N ALA A 15 1.41 -8.98 8.94
CA ALA A 15 1.60 -9.30 10.35
C ALA A 15 1.71 -8.03 11.19
N ALA A 16 1.23 -8.07 12.43
CA ALA A 16 1.31 -6.93 13.33
C ALA A 16 2.76 -6.45 13.52
N GLY A 17 3.01 -5.14 13.38
CA GLY A 17 4.34 -4.54 13.46
C GLY A 17 5.11 -4.48 12.14
N ARG A 18 4.54 -4.99 11.04
CA ARG A 18 5.13 -4.94 9.68
C ARG A 18 4.36 -4.02 8.72
N GLU A 19 3.42 -3.22 9.22
CA GLU A 19 2.56 -2.37 8.38
C GLU A 19 3.34 -1.31 7.60
N GLU A 20 4.48 -0.85 8.15
CA GLU A 20 5.36 0.12 7.49
C GLU A 20 6.04 -0.41 6.22
N GLU A 21 6.08 -1.73 6.00
CA GLU A 21 6.63 -2.32 4.77
C GLU A 21 5.84 -1.91 3.52
N ILE A 22 4.59 -1.46 3.69
CA ILE A 22 3.80 -0.84 2.62
C ILE A 22 4.52 0.39 2.07
N LYS A 23 5.16 1.21 2.93
CA LYS A 23 5.93 2.38 2.49
C LYS A 23 7.16 1.97 1.70
N GLU A 24 7.85 0.92 2.15
CA GLU A 24 9.02 0.39 1.45
C GLU A 24 8.65 -0.13 0.05
N ALA A 25 7.54 -0.88 -0.06
CA ALA A 25 7.04 -1.37 -1.34
C ALA A 25 6.72 -0.23 -2.31
N VAL A 26 6.12 0.86 -1.81
CA VAL A 26 5.82 2.05 -2.60
C VAL A 26 7.11 2.78 -2.98
N ALA A 27 8.06 2.94 -2.06
CA ALA A 27 9.33 3.61 -2.30
C ALA A 27 10.13 2.93 -3.42
N VAL A 28 10.24 1.60 -3.37
CA VAL A 28 10.91 0.81 -4.42
C VAL A 28 10.23 1.00 -5.77
N ALA A 29 8.90 0.84 -5.83
CA ALA A 29 8.18 1.00 -7.09
C ALA A 29 8.22 2.46 -7.61
N TYR A 30 8.22 3.45 -6.72
CA TYR A 30 8.36 4.86 -7.09
C TYR A 30 9.75 5.16 -7.68
N ALA A 31 10.81 4.62 -7.08
CA ALA A 31 12.18 4.74 -7.58
C ALA A 31 12.32 4.15 -9.00
N GLU A 32 11.59 3.08 -9.30
CA GLU A 32 11.52 2.45 -10.63
C GLU A 32 10.60 3.18 -11.62
N GLY A 33 10.09 4.37 -11.26
CA GLY A 33 9.30 5.21 -12.15
C GLY A 33 7.80 4.92 -12.16
N VAL A 34 7.29 4.03 -11.28
CA VAL A 34 5.83 3.82 -11.15
C VAL A 34 5.20 5.03 -10.47
N ARG A 35 4.09 5.52 -11.03
CA ARG A 35 3.32 6.64 -10.46
C ARG A 35 1.85 6.30 -10.23
N ASN A 36 1.37 5.21 -10.81
CA ASN A 36 0.02 4.70 -10.61
C ASN A 36 0.03 3.54 -9.61
N PHE A 37 -0.45 3.82 -8.40
CA PHE A 37 -0.52 2.86 -7.29
C PHE A 37 -1.98 2.53 -6.98
N ALA A 38 -2.27 1.24 -6.89
CA ALA A 38 -3.48 0.71 -6.29
C ALA A 38 -3.11 -0.15 -5.08
N ALA A 39 -4.05 -0.42 -4.18
CA ALA A 39 -3.81 -1.31 -3.04
C ALA A 39 -4.95 -2.30 -2.87
N TRP A 40 -4.58 -3.53 -2.50
CA TRP A 40 -5.50 -4.60 -2.12
C TRP A 40 -4.93 -5.26 -0.88
N SER A 41 -5.65 -5.49 0.20
CA SER A 41 -6.96 -4.93 0.57
C SER A 41 -6.90 -4.71 2.08
N TYR A 42 -7.23 -3.49 2.49
CA TYR A 42 -7.13 -3.03 3.87
C TYR A 42 -8.31 -3.58 4.70
N PHE A 43 -9.51 -2.98 4.58
CA PHE A 43 -10.73 -3.39 5.27
C PHE A 43 -11.57 -4.38 4.47
N GLY A 44 -11.37 -4.49 3.16
CA GLY A 44 -12.13 -5.43 2.33
C GLY A 44 -11.89 -6.90 2.71
N THR A 45 -10.82 -7.18 3.46
CA THR A 45 -10.50 -8.52 3.97
C THR A 45 -10.74 -8.69 5.47
N SER A 46 -11.22 -7.68 6.20
CA SER A 46 -11.35 -7.77 7.66
C SER A 46 -12.33 -8.84 8.14
N TYR A 47 -13.29 -9.22 7.28
CA TYR A 47 -14.24 -10.32 7.52
C TYR A 47 -13.80 -11.65 6.90
N MET A 48 -12.61 -11.72 6.29
CA MET A 48 -12.06 -12.91 5.62
C MET A 48 -10.93 -13.51 6.47
N SER A 49 -11.27 -14.54 7.25
CA SER A 49 -10.41 -15.14 8.28
C SER A 49 -9.02 -15.58 7.82
N TYR A 50 -8.83 -15.93 6.54
CA TYR A 50 -7.56 -16.42 6.02
C TYR A 50 -6.60 -15.32 5.51
N ILE A 51 -7.12 -14.18 5.07
CA ILE A 51 -6.32 -13.17 4.36
C ILE A 51 -6.32 -11.80 5.03
N TRP A 52 -7.06 -11.61 6.11
CA TRP A 52 -7.00 -10.39 6.89
C TRP A 52 -5.58 -10.12 7.42
N SER A 53 -5.23 -8.85 7.57
CA SER A 53 -4.04 -8.42 8.30
C SER A 53 -4.32 -8.48 9.80
N ASP A 54 -3.29 -8.69 10.63
CA ASP A 54 -3.44 -8.76 12.08
C ASP A 54 -3.95 -7.43 12.69
N ASN A 55 -3.61 -6.31 12.05
CA ASN A 55 -4.10 -4.97 12.41
C ASN A 55 -4.58 -4.18 11.17
N PRO A 56 -5.83 -4.40 10.72
CA PRO A 56 -6.37 -3.74 9.53
C PRO A 56 -6.45 -2.21 9.64
N GLN A 57 -6.68 -1.68 10.85
CA GLN A 57 -6.72 -0.23 11.08
C GLN A 57 -5.35 0.40 10.84
N ARG A 58 -4.29 -0.21 11.36
CA ARG A 58 -2.93 0.32 11.14
C ARG A 58 -2.53 0.29 9.68
N VAL A 59 -2.88 -0.78 8.96
CA VAL A 59 -2.70 -0.86 7.50
C VAL A 59 -3.42 0.28 6.77
N TRP A 60 -4.66 0.59 7.17
CA TRP A 60 -5.41 1.71 6.61
C TRP A 60 -4.71 3.06 6.87
N ASP A 61 -4.24 3.28 8.10
CA ASP A 61 -3.55 4.52 8.47
C ASP A 61 -2.26 4.70 7.65
N VAL A 62 -1.45 3.64 7.50
CA VAL A 62 -0.22 3.66 6.68
C VAL A 62 -0.53 3.95 5.21
N LEU A 63 -1.54 3.28 4.63
CA LEU A 63 -1.95 3.57 3.24
C LEU A 63 -2.41 5.02 3.07
N GLY A 64 -3.13 5.56 4.06
CA GLY A 64 -3.58 6.94 4.05
C GLY A 64 -2.43 7.95 4.12
N GLU A 65 -1.38 7.66 4.90
CA GLU A 65 -0.13 8.43 4.94
C GLU A 65 0.55 8.42 3.56
N VAL A 66 0.77 7.23 3.00
CA VAL A 66 1.41 7.04 1.68
C VAL A 66 0.67 7.81 0.59
N TYR A 67 -0.65 7.61 0.46
CA TYR A 67 -1.41 8.29 -0.59
C TYR A 67 -1.47 9.80 -0.40
N ARG A 68 -1.45 10.29 0.85
CA ARG A 68 -1.37 11.72 1.13
C ARG A 68 -0.05 12.31 0.65
N GLU A 69 1.07 11.63 0.90
CA GLU A 69 2.40 12.08 0.48
C GLU A 69 2.56 12.04 -1.04
N LEU A 70 2.11 10.95 -1.68
CA LEU A 70 2.08 10.84 -3.14
C LEU A 70 1.22 11.95 -3.78
N LEU A 71 0.03 12.23 -3.22
CA LEU A 71 -0.86 13.28 -3.73
C LEU A 71 -0.26 14.68 -3.58
N ARG A 72 0.51 14.92 -2.52
CA ARG A 72 1.20 16.20 -2.28
C ARG A 72 2.47 16.36 -3.11
N GLY A 73 2.94 15.29 -3.77
CA GLY A 73 4.24 15.27 -4.44
C GLY A 73 5.41 15.39 -3.47
N SER A 74 5.21 15.03 -2.20
CA SER A 74 6.24 15.09 -1.15
C SER A 74 6.88 13.72 -0.88
N TRP A 75 6.72 12.78 -1.80
CA TRP A 75 7.35 11.45 -1.72
C TRP A 75 8.80 11.58 -2.19
N GLU A 76 9.75 11.32 -1.29
CA GLU A 76 11.20 11.37 -1.55
C GLU A 76 11.76 10.00 -1.96
#